data_AF-R5J6N0-F1
#
_entry.id   AF-R5J6N0-F1
#
_cell.length_a   1.000
_cell.length_b   1.000
_cell.length_c   1.000
_cell.angle_alpha   90.00
_cell.angle_beta   90.00
_cell.angle_gamma   90.00
#
_symmetry.space_group_name_H-M   'P 1'
#
loop_
_entity.id
_entity.type
_entity.pdbx_description
1 polymer ?
#
loop_
_entity_poly.entity_id
_entity_poly.type
_entity_poly.pdbx_seq_one_letter_code
_entity_poly.pdbx_strand_id
1 'polypeptide(L)'
;MLYANGHNKFFFPYSSTILFRFPERGNMPACDVTWYDGIDNLPPLPAGYGNNDLDPNIPPPSSGQIIPSQLNPGKIIYGKELTFKGGSHGSTLTIIPEEKANDIAPKLPEVPQSSSNHYENFLLACKGQEQTRSPFHIAGPLSQVFCLGVIAQRLNSKLLFDRNSKQITNNAIANQLLVGTPPRKEWEEFYKL
;
A
#
# COMPACT_ATOMS: atom_id res chain seq x y z
N MET A 1 -12.75 8.97 -0.88
CA MET A 1 -12.09 9.92 -1.81
C MET A 1 -11.99 11.28 -1.17
N LEU A 2 -10.86 11.96 -1.36
CA LEU A 2 -10.67 13.37 -1.00
C LEU A 2 -10.52 14.26 -2.25
N TYR A 3 -9.91 13.73 -3.30
CA TYR A 3 -9.66 14.44 -4.56
C TYR A 3 -9.66 13.45 -5.74
N ALA A 4 -10.17 13.87 -6.89
CA ALA A 4 -10.16 13.10 -8.13
C ALA A 4 -10.27 14.02 -9.35
N ASN A 5 -9.17 14.19 -10.10
CA ASN A 5 -9.13 14.99 -11.31
C ASN A 5 -9.53 14.18 -12.54
N GLY A 6 -10.38 14.72 -13.42
CA GLY A 6 -10.80 14.04 -14.64
C GLY A 6 -11.68 12.80 -14.44
N HIS A 7 -12.30 12.65 -13.26
CA HIS A 7 -13.20 11.52 -12.98
C HIS A 7 -14.34 11.44 -14.00
N ASN A 8 -14.56 10.24 -14.55
CA ASN A 8 -15.63 9.94 -15.48
C ASN A 8 -16.00 8.44 -15.40
N LYS A 9 -16.94 7.99 -16.24
CA LYS A 9 -17.46 6.60 -16.20
C LYS A 9 -16.62 5.59 -17.00
N PHE A 10 -15.66 6.05 -17.80
CA PHE A 10 -14.93 5.23 -18.76
C PHE A 10 -13.51 4.91 -18.29
N PHE A 11 -12.82 5.86 -17.65
CA PHE A 11 -11.44 5.71 -17.19
C PHE A 11 -11.28 6.18 -15.74
N PHE A 12 -10.19 5.74 -15.10
CA PHE A 12 -9.81 6.23 -13.77
C PHE A 12 -9.37 7.70 -13.83
N PRO A 13 -9.48 8.44 -12.70
CA PRO A 13 -8.97 9.81 -12.60
C PRO A 13 -7.49 9.92 -12.99
N TYR A 14 -7.08 11.06 -13.57
CA TYR A 14 -5.67 11.32 -13.91
C TYR A 14 -4.79 11.49 -12.67
N SER A 15 -5.39 12.02 -11.61
CA SER A 15 -4.78 12.21 -10.31
C SER A 15 -5.84 12.10 -9.22
N SER A 16 -5.47 11.52 -8.07
CA SER A 16 -6.42 11.31 -6.99
C SER A 16 -5.78 11.26 -5.61
N THR A 17 -6.56 11.63 -4.60
CA THR A 17 -6.18 11.46 -3.20
C THR A 17 -7.21 10.61 -2.49
N ILE A 18 -6.75 9.50 -1.90
CA ILE A 18 -7.57 8.58 -1.13
C ILE A 18 -7.08 8.59 0.31
N LEU A 19 -7.99 8.81 1.25
CA LEU A 19 -7.72 8.66 2.68
C LEU A 19 -8.40 7.39 3.19
N PHE A 20 -7.59 6.41 3.57
CA PHE A 20 -8.02 5.23 4.29
C PHE A 20 -7.91 5.50 5.79
N ARG A 21 -9.02 5.35 6.51
CA ARG A 21 -9.06 5.49 7.96
C ARG A 21 -9.22 4.12 8.60
N PHE A 22 -8.21 3.70 9.35
CA PHE A 22 -8.26 2.49 10.14
C PHE A 22 -8.53 2.86 11.59
N PRO A 23 -9.58 2.32 12.22
CA PRO A 23 -9.83 2.57 13.64
C PRO A 23 -8.75 1.89 14.48
N GLU A 24 -8.72 2.23 15.77
CA GLU A 24 -7.89 1.53 16.76
C GLU A 24 -8.14 0.02 16.75
N ARG A 25 -7.10 -0.74 17.12
CA ARG A 25 -7.13 -2.20 17.13
C ARG A 25 -6.25 -2.73 18.25
N GLY A 26 -6.84 -3.37 19.25
CA GLY A 26 -6.10 -3.82 20.43
C GLY A 26 -5.38 -2.66 21.10
N ASN A 27 -4.05 -2.75 21.22
CA ASN A 27 -3.19 -1.72 21.77
C ASN A 27 -2.61 -0.73 20.72
N MET A 28 -3.03 -0.82 19.45
CA MET A 28 -2.56 0.05 18.38
C MET A 28 -3.56 1.20 18.13
N PRO A 29 -3.08 2.46 18.02
CA PRO A 29 -3.96 3.60 17.77
C PRO A 29 -4.58 3.53 16.37
N ALA A 30 -5.62 4.33 16.17
CA ALA A 30 -6.17 4.59 14.84
C ALA A 30 -5.06 5.12 13.91
N CYS A 31 -5.14 4.75 12.63
CA CYS A 31 -4.13 5.06 11.64
C CYS A 31 -4.80 5.54 10.35
N ASP A 32 -4.34 6.69 9.86
CA ASP A 32 -4.73 7.23 8.58
C ASP A 32 -3.62 6.90 7.56
N VAL A 33 -4.01 6.34 6.41
CA VAL A 33 -3.13 6.11 5.26
C VAL A 33 -3.66 6.94 4.11
N THR A 34 -2.88 7.93 3.68
CA THR A 34 -3.24 8.78 2.55
C THR A 34 -2.44 8.39 1.32
N TRP A 35 -3.15 7.98 0.28
CA TRP A 35 -2.61 7.68 -1.04
C TRP A 35 -2.74 8.91 -1.94
N TYR A 36 -1.62 9.33 -2.54
CA TYR A 36 -1.56 10.37 -3.55
C TYR A 36 -1.04 9.76 -4.84
N ASP A 37 -1.78 9.91 -5.93
CA ASP A 37 -1.35 9.51 -7.27
C ASP A 37 -1.67 10.56 -8.34
N GLY A 38 -0.97 10.42 -9.46
CA GLY A 38 -1.02 11.29 -10.63
C GLY A 38 0.16 12.25 -10.73
N ILE A 39 0.31 12.86 -11.90
CA ILE A 39 1.50 13.66 -12.26
C ILE A 39 1.55 15.03 -11.58
N ASP A 40 0.39 15.56 -11.16
CA ASP A 40 0.20 16.91 -10.63
C ASP A 40 -0.27 16.91 -9.15
N ASN A 41 -0.34 15.74 -8.52
CA ASN A 41 -0.89 15.57 -7.19
C ASN A 41 0.14 14.99 -6.22
N LEU A 42 1.02 15.86 -5.74
CA LEU A 42 2.08 15.51 -4.80
C LEU A 42 1.59 15.64 -3.35
N PRO A 43 2.03 14.74 -2.45
CA PRO A 43 1.72 14.85 -1.03
C PRO A 43 2.41 16.06 -0.39
N PRO A 44 1.90 16.59 0.73
CA PRO A 44 2.68 17.49 1.57
C PRO A 44 3.94 16.76 2.06
N LEU A 45 5.10 17.39 1.86
CA LEU A 45 6.40 16.82 2.22
C LEU A 45 6.91 17.43 3.53
N PRO A 46 7.41 16.62 4.48
CA PRO A 46 8.02 17.13 5.69
C PRO A 46 9.36 17.81 5.38
N ALA A 47 9.78 18.71 6.28
CA ALA A 47 11.11 19.31 6.19
C ALA A 47 12.19 18.23 6.15
N GLY A 48 13.18 18.40 5.27
CA GLY A 48 14.26 17.43 5.09
C GLY A 48 13.89 16.17 4.31
N TYR A 49 12.68 16.08 3.72
CA TYR A 49 12.32 14.91 2.90
C TYR A 49 13.24 14.73 1.69
N GLY A 50 13.59 15.80 0.96
CA GLY A 50 14.36 15.70 -0.27
C GLY A 50 13.64 14.89 -1.35
N ASN A 51 14.35 13.97 -2.02
CA ASN A 51 13.77 13.01 -2.96
C ASN A 51 14.24 11.59 -2.63
N ASN A 52 13.52 10.55 -3.04
CA ASN A 52 13.98 9.16 -2.90
C ASN A 52 14.90 8.80 -4.06
N ASP A 53 15.89 7.94 -3.81
CA ASP A 53 16.63 7.32 -4.90
C ASP A 53 15.69 6.44 -5.74
N LEU A 54 15.84 6.51 -7.05
CA LEU A 54 15.17 5.57 -7.95
C LEU A 54 15.81 4.19 -7.76
N ASP A 55 14.97 3.18 -7.56
CA ASP A 55 15.44 1.80 -7.50
C ASP A 55 16.09 1.45 -8.86
N PRO A 56 17.37 1.05 -8.88
CA PRO A 56 18.09 0.79 -10.13
C PRO A 56 17.52 -0.39 -10.92
N ASN A 57 16.67 -1.22 -10.30
CA ASN A 57 16.02 -2.35 -10.95
C ASN A 57 14.72 -1.97 -11.69
N ILE A 58 14.29 -0.70 -11.63
CA ILE A 58 13.14 -0.23 -12.40
C ILE A 58 13.49 -0.28 -13.89
N PRO A 59 12.83 -1.14 -14.69
CA PRO A 59 13.11 -1.18 -16.11
C PRO A 59 12.62 0.11 -16.77
N PRO A 60 13.27 0.55 -17.87
CA PRO A 60 12.76 1.67 -18.65
C PRO A 60 11.36 1.33 -19.20
N PRO A 61 10.48 2.34 -19.35
CA PRO A 61 9.18 2.14 -19.97
C PRO A 61 9.34 1.66 -21.43
N SER A 62 8.37 0.89 -21.93
CA SER A 62 8.39 0.38 -23.31
C SER A 62 8.45 1.48 -24.38
N SER A 63 8.10 2.71 -24.00
CA SER A 63 8.10 3.91 -24.85
C SER A 63 9.42 4.70 -24.84
N GLY A 64 10.45 4.26 -24.11
CA GLY A 64 11.76 4.92 -24.11
C GLY A 64 12.41 5.03 -22.74
N GLN A 65 13.04 6.17 -22.46
CA GLN A 65 13.81 6.37 -21.24
C GLN A 65 12.93 6.71 -20.03
N ILE A 66 13.43 6.43 -18.84
CA ILE A 66 12.82 6.86 -17.58
C ILE A 66 12.83 8.40 -17.56
N ILE A 67 11.65 9.00 -17.48
CA ILE A 67 11.50 10.45 -17.35
C ILE A 67 11.74 10.81 -15.89
N PRO A 68 12.68 11.73 -15.58
CA PRO A 68 12.89 12.20 -14.21
C PRO A 68 11.60 12.80 -13.63
N SER A 69 11.18 12.31 -12.47
CA SER A 69 10.05 12.89 -11.73
C SER A 69 10.52 14.01 -10.82
N GLN A 70 9.66 15.02 -10.61
CA GLN A 70 9.86 16.03 -9.57
C GLN A 70 9.99 15.37 -8.18
N LEU A 71 9.23 14.28 -7.96
CA LEU A 71 9.25 13.48 -6.75
C LEU A 71 9.14 12.00 -7.10
N ASN A 72 10.12 11.20 -6.69
CA ASN A 72 10.09 9.77 -6.94
C ASN A 72 9.07 9.09 -6.01
N PRO A 73 8.43 7.99 -6.46
CA PRO A 73 7.49 7.24 -5.64
C PRO A 73 8.10 6.85 -4.29
N GLY A 74 7.26 6.83 -3.26
CA GLY A 74 7.70 6.48 -1.93
C GLY A 74 6.61 6.54 -0.89
N LYS A 75 7.04 6.52 0.36
CA LYS A 75 6.20 6.48 1.54
C LYS A 75 6.78 7.35 2.63
N ILE A 76 5.88 7.99 3.38
CA ILE A 76 6.19 8.77 4.58
C ILE A 76 5.39 8.15 5.73
N ILE A 77 6.06 7.84 6.82
CA ILE A 77 5.42 7.32 8.03
C ILE A 77 5.67 8.31 9.15
N TYR A 78 4.60 8.92 9.64
CA TYR A 78 4.65 9.87 10.73
C TYR A 78 4.41 9.14 12.05
N GLY A 79 5.43 9.11 12.90
CA GLY A 79 5.29 8.77 14.31
C GLY A 79 5.11 10.02 15.16
N LYS A 80 4.96 9.82 16.48
CA LYS A 80 4.87 10.93 17.44
C LYS A 80 6.14 11.79 17.44
N GLU A 81 7.30 11.15 17.34
CA GLU A 81 8.60 11.81 17.46
C GLU A 81 9.50 11.61 16.23
N LEU A 82 9.32 10.50 15.53
CA LEU A 82 10.13 10.11 14.37
C LEU A 82 9.31 10.17 13.10
N THR A 83 9.90 10.69 12.03
CA THR A 83 9.34 10.61 10.68
C THR A 83 10.22 9.70 9.86
N PHE A 84 9.62 8.68 9.25
CA PHE A 84 10.33 7.77 8.37
C PHE A 84 10.00 8.10 6.92
N LYS A 85 11.02 7.99 6.07
CA LYS A 85 10.95 8.09 4.62
C LYS A 85 11.39 6.78 4.01
N GLY A 86 10.83 6.42 2.86
CA GLY A 86 11.38 5.35 2.03
C GLY A 86 10.86 5.40 0.61
N GLY A 87 11.59 4.74 -0.30
CA GLY A 87 11.18 4.53 -1.69
C GLY A 87 10.16 3.40 -1.84
N SER A 88 10.41 2.52 -2.80
CA SER A 88 9.56 1.37 -3.16
C SER A 88 9.36 0.38 -1.98
N HIS A 89 8.50 -0.62 -2.16
CA HIS A 89 8.11 -1.56 -1.09
C HIS A 89 9.29 -2.26 -0.40
N GLY A 90 10.39 -2.49 -1.12
CA GLY A 90 11.59 -3.14 -0.60
C GLY A 90 12.65 -2.18 -0.03
N SER A 91 12.50 -0.87 -0.21
CA SER A 91 13.49 0.09 0.24
C SER A 91 13.48 0.22 1.77
N THR A 92 14.67 0.12 2.38
CA THR A 92 14.91 0.41 3.79
C THR A 92 14.43 1.81 4.14
N LEU A 93 13.73 1.92 5.28
CA LEU A 93 13.28 3.21 5.79
C LEU A 93 14.45 4.01 6.36
N THR A 94 14.46 5.32 6.14
CA THR A 94 15.37 6.27 6.77
C THR A 94 14.59 7.21 7.68
N ILE A 95 15.22 7.65 8.77
CA ILE A 95 14.63 8.62 9.69
C ILE A 95 15.07 10.02 9.27
N ILE A 96 14.11 10.96 9.25
CA ILE A 96 14.36 12.36 8.95
C ILE A 96 13.89 13.26 10.12
N PRO A 97 14.64 14.32 10.48
CA PRO A 97 15.97 14.66 9.95
C PRO A 97 17.07 13.69 10.46
N GLU A 98 18.24 13.73 9.83
CA GLU A 98 19.39 12.84 10.11
C GLU A 98 19.83 12.87 11.58
N GLU A 99 19.75 14.03 12.23
CA GLU A 99 20.04 14.18 13.66
C GLU A 99 19.23 13.19 14.53
N LYS A 100 17.93 13.04 14.25
CA LYS A 100 17.09 12.07 14.96
C LYS A 100 17.43 10.63 14.63
N ALA A 101 17.94 10.38 13.42
CA ALA A 101 18.43 9.06 13.04
C ALA A 101 19.67 8.68 13.87
N ASN A 102 20.61 9.62 14.03
CA ASN A 102 21.81 9.43 14.83
C ASN A 102 21.51 9.24 16.31
N ASP A 103 20.52 9.96 16.86
CA ASP A 103 20.10 9.84 18.26
C ASP A 103 19.47 8.48 18.62
N ILE A 104 18.81 7.83 17.65
CA ILE A 104 18.16 6.53 17.85
C ILE A 104 19.03 5.36 17.40
N ALA A 105 19.96 5.56 16.45
CA ALA A 105 20.84 4.51 15.94
C ALA A 105 21.47 3.61 17.04
N PRO A 106 22.07 4.15 18.12
CA PRO A 106 22.65 3.31 19.17
C PRO A 106 21.62 2.58 20.05
N LYS A 107 20.33 2.92 19.92
CA LYS A 107 19.21 2.34 20.68
C LYS A 107 18.42 1.31 19.86
N LEU A 108 18.68 1.19 18.57
CA LEU A 108 18.01 0.22 17.72
C LEU A 108 18.46 -1.20 18.09
N PRO A 109 17.55 -2.18 18.11
CA PRO A 109 17.91 -3.57 18.33
C PRO A 109 18.73 -4.09 17.15
N GLU A 110 19.59 -5.07 17.41
CA GLU A 110 20.24 -5.83 16.35
C GLU A 110 19.17 -6.64 15.59
N VAL A 111 19.09 -6.45 14.27
CA VAL A 111 18.17 -7.19 13.41
C VAL A 111 18.93 -8.38 12.81
N PRO A 112 18.55 -9.63 13.12
CA PRO A 112 19.25 -10.78 12.58
C PRO A 112 19.09 -10.84 11.06
N GLN A 113 20.14 -11.31 10.39
CA GLN A 113 20.03 -11.58 8.96
C GLN A 113 19.01 -12.69 8.71
N SER A 114 18.27 -12.53 7.61
CA SER A 114 17.36 -13.56 7.13
C SER A 114 18.14 -14.81 6.71
N SER A 115 17.65 -15.99 7.13
CA SER A 115 18.27 -17.31 6.84
C SER A 115 18.27 -17.71 5.36
N SER A 116 17.43 -17.06 4.55
CA SER A 116 17.12 -17.42 3.17
C SER A 116 16.63 -16.17 2.43
N ASN A 117 16.72 -16.13 1.10
CA ASN A 117 16.11 -15.04 0.31
C ASN A 117 14.62 -15.32 0.03
N HIS A 118 13.95 -14.43 -0.72
CA HIS A 118 12.51 -14.57 -1.04
C HIS A 118 12.16 -15.91 -1.73
N TYR A 119 12.96 -16.30 -2.73
CA TYR A 119 12.71 -17.50 -3.52
C TYR A 119 13.01 -18.78 -2.74
N GLU A 120 14.13 -18.78 -2.02
CA GLU A 120 14.54 -19.91 -1.20
C GLU A 120 13.58 -20.13 -0.01
N ASN A 121 13.13 -19.05 0.65
CA ASN A 121 12.15 -19.13 1.72
C ASN A 121 10.85 -19.81 1.26
N PHE A 122 10.40 -19.53 0.03
CA PHE A 122 9.21 -20.20 -0.52
C PHE A 122 9.43 -21.70 -0.66
N LEU A 123 10.56 -22.14 -1.24
CA LEU A 123 10.87 -23.56 -1.41
C LEU A 123 11.06 -24.27 -0.06
N LEU A 124 11.74 -23.64 0.90
CA LEU A 124 11.93 -24.19 2.25
C LEU A 124 10.60 -24.28 3.01
N ALA A 125 9.71 -23.30 2.85
CA ALA A 125 8.38 -23.34 3.45
C ALA A 125 7.51 -24.45 2.84
N CYS A 126 7.57 -24.68 1.52
CA CYS A 126 6.93 -25.83 0.89
C CYS A 126 7.43 -27.18 1.44
N LYS A 127 8.69 -27.26 1.88
CA LYS A 127 9.28 -28.43 2.54
C LYS A 127 8.99 -28.52 4.05
N GLY A 128 8.28 -27.55 4.62
CA GLY A 128 8.04 -27.46 6.07
C GLY A 128 9.29 -27.11 6.89
N GLN A 129 10.35 -26.60 6.26
CA GLN A 129 11.63 -26.28 6.90
C GLN A 129 11.68 -24.83 7.39
N GLU A 130 10.89 -23.93 6.79
CA GLU A 130 10.72 -22.55 7.22
C GLU A 130 9.24 -22.14 7.20
N GLN A 131 8.93 -20.98 7.75
CA GLN A 131 7.64 -20.32 7.56
C GLN A 131 7.73 -19.27 6.45
N THR A 132 6.65 -19.11 5.68
CA THR A 132 6.59 -18.08 4.64
C THR A 132 6.66 -16.68 5.25
N ARG A 133 7.55 -15.83 4.75
CA ARG A 133 7.66 -14.42 5.21
C ARG A 133 6.62 -13.47 4.60
N SER A 134 5.93 -13.91 3.56
CA SER A 134 4.83 -13.18 2.91
C SER A 134 3.56 -14.05 2.85
N PRO A 135 2.94 -14.38 3.99
CA PRO A 135 1.83 -15.32 4.05
C PRO A 135 0.50 -14.73 3.55
N PHE A 136 -0.43 -15.60 3.10
CA PHE A 136 -1.72 -15.17 2.57
C PHE A 136 -2.62 -14.42 3.56
N HIS A 137 -2.51 -14.71 4.86
CA HIS A 137 -3.27 -13.98 5.88
C HIS A 137 -2.86 -12.51 6.01
N ILE A 138 -1.69 -12.13 5.47
CA ILE A 138 -1.26 -10.73 5.31
C ILE A 138 -1.64 -10.22 3.92
N ALA A 139 -1.33 -10.99 2.87
CA ALA A 139 -1.58 -10.55 1.49
C ALA A 139 -3.08 -10.34 1.19
N GLY A 140 -3.96 -11.21 1.67
CA GLY A 140 -5.41 -11.13 1.43
C GLY A 140 -6.03 -9.81 1.93
N PRO A 141 -5.92 -9.46 3.22
CA PRO A 141 -6.39 -8.17 3.73
C PRO A 141 -5.73 -6.97 3.06
N LEU A 142 -4.45 -7.04 2.73
CA LEU A 142 -3.76 -5.97 2.00
C LEU A 142 -4.36 -5.74 0.61
N SER A 143 -4.57 -6.81 -0.16
CA SER A 143 -5.25 -6.74 -1.46
C SER A 143 -6.66 -6.19 -1.33
N GLN A 144 -7.41 -6.56 -0.28
CA GLN A 144 -8.75 -6.02 -0.03
C GLN A 144 -8.73 -4.48 0.14
N VAL A 145 -7.76 -3.93 0.87
CA VAL A 145 -7.61 -2.47 1.01
C VAL A 145 -7.40 -1.80 -0.35
N PHE A 146 -6.56 -2.37 -1.22
CA PHE A 146 -6.36 -1.85 -2.57
C PHE A 146 -7.63 -1.92 -3.42
N CYS A 147 -8.37 -3.04 -3.38
CA CYS A 147 -9.65 -3.16 -4.09
C CYS A 147 -10.65 -2.09 -3.63
N LEU A 148 -10.75 -1.82 -2.33
CA LEU A 148 -11.60 -0.74 -1.80
C LEU A 148 -11.16 0.64 -2.32
N GLY A 149 -9.85 0.88 -2.42
CA GLY A 149 -9.28 2.09 -3.03
C GLY A 149 -9.67 2.26 -4.49
N VAL A 150 -9.52 1.21 -5.30
CA VAL A 150 -9.88 1.19 -6.72
C VAL A 150 -11.38 1.46 -6.90
N ILE A 151 -12.24 0.84 -6.10
CA ILE A 151 -13.68 1.09 -6.13
C ILE A 151 -13.99 2.54 -5.76
N ALA A 152 -13.31 3.08 -4.73
CA ALA A 152 -13.47 4.46 -4.32
C ALA A 152 -13.07 5.44 -5.42
N GLN A 153 -11.96 5.20 -6.13
CA GLN A 153 -11.54 6.00 -7.30
C GLN A 153 -12.53 5.90 -8.44
N ARG A 154 -12.96 4.68 -8.79
CA ARG A 154 -13.92 4.43 -9.89
C ARG A 154 -15.23 5.17 -9.68
N LEU A 155 -15.74 5.18 -8.44
CA LEU A 155 -17.01 5.80 -8.09
C LEU A 155 -16.87 7.24 -7.58
N ASN A 156 -15.64 7.75 -7.47
CA ASN A 156 -15.31 9.00 -6.79
C ASN A 156 -16.10 9.22 -5.49
N SER A 157 -16.11 8.20 -4.62
CA SER A 157 -17.05 8.14 -3.50
C SER A 157 -16.36 7.85 -2.16
N LYS A 158 -16.98 8.28 -1.06
CA LYS A 158 -16.62 7.82 0.28
C LYS A 158 -17.28 6.47 0.52
N LEU A 159 -16.49 5.49 0.96
CA LEU A 159 -16.97 4.15 1.28
C LEU A 159 -16.86 3.91 2.79
N LEU A 160 -17.90 3.33 3.39
CA LEU A 160 -17.92 2.80 4.75
C LEU A 160 -17.89 1.29 4.65
N PHE A 161 -16.76 0.68 5.02
CA PHE A 161 -16.57 -0.76 4.96
C PHE A 161 -16.68 -1.35 6.37
N ASP A 162 -17.62 -2.27 6.56
CA ASP A 162 -17.74 -3.07 7.77
C ASP A 162 -16.82 -4.30 7.67
N ARG A 163 -15.83 -4.36 8.57
CA ARG A 163 -14.83 -5.43 8.61
C ARG A 163 -15.39 -6.78 9.07
N ASN A 164 -16.51 -6.77 9.80
CA ASN A 164 -17.12 -7.99 10.32
C ASN A 164 -17.95 -8.68 9.23
N SER A 165 -18.90 -7.95 8.64
CA SER A 165 -19.71 -8.46 7.52
C SER A 165 -18.96 -8.49 6.19
N LYS A 166 -17.81 -7.79 6.10
CA LYS A 166 -17.00 -7.60 4.88
C LYS A 166 -17.79 -6.93 3.75
N GLN A 167 -18.61 -5.94 4.09
CA GLN A 167 -19.48 -5.24 3.15
C GLN A 167 -19.26 -3.72 3.17
N ILE A 168 -19.51 -3.09 2.03
CA ILE A 168 -19.67 -1.64 1.93
C ILE A 168 -21.12 -1.30 2.27
N THR A 169 -21.34 -0.56 3.35
CA THR A 169 -22.68 -0.37 3.94
C THR A 169 -23.40 0.88 3.44
N ASN A 170 -22.67 1.83 2.83
CA ASN A 170 -23.21 3.13 2.45
C ASN A 170 -23.33 3.34 0.93
N ASN A 171 -23.01 2.33 0.12
CA ASN A 171 -23.09 2.42 -1.34
C ASN A 171 -23.32 1.03 -1.95
N ALA A 172 -24.55 0.77 -2.40
CA ALA A 172 -24.96 -0.52 -2.95
C ALA A 172 -24.19 -0.91 -4.23
N ILE A 173 -23.91 0.07 -5.10
CA ILE A 173 -23.14 -0.16 -6.34
C ILE A 173 -21.70 -0.54 -5.98
N ALA A 174 -21.09 0.16 -5.04
CA ALA A 174 -19.75 -0.16 -4.56
C ALA A 174 -19.70 -1.55 -3.93
N ASN A 175 -20.72 -1.92 -3.15
CA ASN A 175 -20.82 -3.23 -2.52
C ASN A 175 -20.94 -4.35 -3.57
N GLN A 176 -21.71 -4.14 -4.64
CA GLN A 176 -21.78 -5.07 -5.77
C GLN A 176 -20.43 -5.20 -6.49
N LEU A 177 -19.72 -4.08 -6.70
CA LEU A 177 -18.37 -4.11 -7.29
C LEU A 177 -17.36 -4.86 -6.42
N LEU A 178 -17.52 -4.82 -5.09
CA LEU A 178 -16.67 -5.55 -4.16
C LEU A 178 -16.89 -7.07 -4.24
N VAL A 179 -18.14 -7.52 -4.40
CA VAL A 179 -18.46 -8.95 -4.60
C VAL A 179 -17.95 -9.43 -5.96
N GLY A 180 -18.04 -8.57 -6.98
CA GLY A 180 -17.65 -8.91 -8.34
C GLY A 180 -18.67 -9.84 -9.02
N THR A 181 -18.26 -10.39 -10.17
CA THR A 181 -19.08 -11.38 -10.89
C THR A 181 -19.03 -12.73 -10.17
N PRO A 182 -20.14 -13.49 -10.18
CA PRO A 182 -20.11 -14.86 -9.67
C PRO A 182 -19.04 -15.68 -10.41
N PRO A 183 -18.46 -16.70 -9.74
CA PRO A 183 -17.57 -17.62 -10.42
C PRO A 183 -18.26 -18.26 -11.63
N ARG A 184 -17.47 -18.66 -12.63
CA ARG A 184 -18.01 -19.41 -13.76
C ARG A 184 -18.67 -20.69 -13.24
N LYS A 185 -19.80 -21.08 -13.82
CA LYS A 185 -20.57 -22.25 -13.37
C LYS A 185 -19.72 -23.51 -13.27
N GLU A 186 -18.81 -23.71 -14.22
CA GLU A 186 -17.93 -24.87 -14.28
C GLU A 186 -16.87 -24.88 -13.17
N TRP A 187 -16.66 -23.74 -12.50
CA TRP A 187 -15.63 -23.56 -11.47
C TRP A 187 -16.23 -23.34 -10.07
N GLU A 188 -17.57 -23.35 -9.93
CA GLU A 188 -18.26 -23.05 -8.67
C GLU A 188 -17.80 -23.94 -7.50
N GLU A 189 -17.39 -25.18 -7.77
CA GLU A 189 -16.91 -26.10 -6.74
C GLU A 189 -15.64 -25.61 -6.02
N PHE A 190 -14.76 -24.89 -6.72
CA PHE A 190 -13.52 -24.36 -6.15
C PHE A 190 -13.72 -23.13 -5.24
N TYR A 191 -14.93 -22.55 -5.24
CA TYR A 191 -15.28 -21.38 -4.43
C TYR A 191 -16.08 -21.75 -3.17
N LYS A 192 -16.39 -23.04 -2.97
CA LYS A 192 -16.95 -23.56 -1.72
C LYS A 192 -15.80 -23.85 -0.74
N LEU A 193 -15.21 -22.79 -0.19
CA LEU A 193 -14.21 -22.88 0.88
C LEU A 193 -14.89 -22.82 2.26
#